data_AF-A0A7Y7J0Z5-F1
#
_entry.id   AF-A0A7Y7J0Z5-F1
#
_cell.length_a   1.000
_cell.length_b   1.000
_cell.length_c   1.000
_cell.angle_alpha   90.00
_cell.angle_beta   90.00
_cell.angle_gamma   90.00
#
_symmetry.space_group_name_H-M   'P 1'
#
loop_
_entity.id
_entity.type
_entity.pdbx_description
1 polymer ?
#
loop_
_entity_poly.entity_id
_entity_poly.type
_entity_poly.pdbx_seq_one_letter_code
_entity_poly.pdbx_strand_id
1 'polypeptide(L)'
;EARTGASHLPSPALRAALASPFDYRQQSRAFIVTDVAHDDIGSLAGAYRTLFLAAGGGALGLFTAISRLRAVHQRLSQPLEDAGLPLYAQHVDGMDNATLVDIFRSESNSCLLGTDAMRDGVDVPGRSLRLVVFERVPWPRPDILHRERRTHLSGGAPGEYDDRIARLRLRQAFGRL
;
A
#
# COMPACT_ATOMS: atom_id res chain seq x y z
N GLU A 1 10.78 -16.88 -15.17
CA GLU A 1 11.21 -17.01 -16.58
C GLU A 1 10.05 -17.04 -17.55
N ALA A 2 9.06 -17.91 -17.36
CA ALA A 2 7.84 -17.93 -18.19
C ALA A 2 7.12 -16.55 -18.29
N ARG A 3 7.24 -15.70 -17.27
CA ARG A 3 6.65 -14.35 -17.22
C ARG A 3 7.51 -13.24 -17.80
N THR A 4 8.80 -13.49 -18.02
CA THR A 4 9.78 -12.46 -18.43
C THR A 4 10.23 -12.66 -19.87
N GLY A 5 9.68 -13.66 -20.56
CA GLY A 5 10.14 -14.09 -21.88
C GLY A 5 11.53 -14.73 -21.86
N ALA A 6 12.12 -14.95 -20.67
CA ALA A 6 13.47 -15.49 -20.54
C ALA A 6 13.59 -16.92 -21.10
N SER A 7 12.47 -17.63 -21.22
CA SER A 7 12.37 -18.93 -21.91
C SER A 7 12.59 -18.84 -23.43
N HIS A 8 12.51 -17.64 -24.01
CA HIS A 8 12.74 -17.40 -25.44
C HIS A 8 14.15 -16.88 -25.73
N LEU A 9 15.03 -16.80 -24.72
CA LEU A 9 16.41 -16.40 -24.92
C LEU A 9 17.20 -17.53 -25.60
N PRO A 10 18.16 -17.20 -26.48
CA PRO A 10 18.99 -18.18 -27.18
C PRO A 10 19.97 -18.91 -26.26
N SER A 11 20.09 -18.49 -25.00
CA SER A 11 20.94 -19.11 -23.99
C SER A 11 20.20 -19.16 -22.64
N PRO A 12 20.52 -20.14 -21.77
CA PRO A 12 19.88 -20.24 -20.46
C PRO A 12 20.03 -18.96 -19.65
N ALA A 13 18.96 -18.53 -18.99
CA ALA A 13 19.00 -17.37 -18.13
C ALA A 13 19.92 -17.61 -16.93
N LEU A 14 20.88 -16.70 -16.72
CA LEU A 14 21.68 -16.67 -15.50
C LEU A 14 20.82 -16.06 -14.39
N ARG A 15 20.76 -16.77 -13.24
CA ARG A 15 19.96 -16.35 -12.09
C ARG A 15 20.91 -15.91 -10.97
N ALA A 16 20.66 -14.74 -10.43
CA ALA A 16 21.29 -14.26 -9.21
C ALA A 16 20.20 -13.84 -8.21
N ALA A 17 20.38 -14.20 -6.95
CA ALA A 17 19.55 -13.73 -5.86
C ALA A 17 20.47 -13.16 -4.79
N LEU A 18 20.27 -11.88 -4.48
CA LEU A 18 21.01 -11.19 -3.43
C LEU A 18 20.14 -11.14 -2.17
N ALA A 19 20.78 -11.31 -1.02
CA ALA A 19 20.11 -11.08 0.25
C ALA A 19 19.71 -9.59 0.36
N SER A 20 18.59 -9.33 1.03
CA SER A 20 18.24 -7.95 1.39
C SER A 20 19.32 -7.39 2.32
N PRO A 21 19.75 -6.13 2.14
CA PRO A 21 20.66 -5.48 3.08
C PRO A 21 19.97 -5.11 4.42
N PHE A 22 18.63 -5.20 4.49
CA PHE A 22 17.84 -4.78 5.65
C PHE A 22 17.48 -5.95 6.58
N ASP A 23 17.50 -5.70 7.90
CA ASP A 23 17.07 -6.64 8.93
C ASP A 23 15.58 -6.46 9.24
N TYR A 24 14.73 -7.01 8.37
CA TYR A 24 13.27 -6.93 8.54
C TYR A 24 12.77 -7.50 9.86
N ARG A 25 13.46 -8.47 10.47
CA ARG A 25 13.02 -9.07 11.74
C ARG A 25 13.06 -8.04 12.86
N GLN A 26 14.08 -7.17 12.87
CA GLN A 26 14.23 -6.13 13.88
C GLN A 26 13.65 -4.79 13.45
N GLN A 27 13.56 -4.53 12.14
CA GLN A 27 13.16 -3.23 11.59
C GLN A 27 11.69 -3.15 11.14
N SER A 28 10.95 -4.26 11.14
CA SER A 28 9.55 -4.25 10.69
C SER A 28 8.63 -5.09 11.57
N ARG A 29 7.35 -4.73 11.59
CA ARG A 29 6.27 -5.48 12.23
C ARG A 29 5.07 -5.50 11.30
N ALA A 30 4.38 -6.64 11.24
CA ALA A 30 3.15 -6.80 10.49
C ALA A 30 2.00 -7.05 11.47
N PHE A 31 0.90 -6.34 11.28
CA PHE A 31 -0.32 -6.48 12.07
C PHE A 31 -1.46 -6.89 11.16
N ILE A 32 -2.28 -7.84 11.62
CA ILE A 32 -3.51 -8.24 10.96
C ILE A 32 -4.65 -7.87 11.90
N VAL A 33 -5.42 -6.85 11.50
CA VAL A 33 -6.55 -6.35 12.27
C VAL A 33 -7.81 -7.08 11.79
N THR A 34 -8.44 -7.85 12.67
CA THR A 34 -9.57 -8.75 12.32
C THR A 34 -10.90 -8.35 12.97
N ASP A 35 -10.89 -7.31 13.79
CA ASP A 35 -12.00 -6.84 14.62
C ASP A 35 -12.65 -5.55 14.09
N VAL A 36 -12.41 -5.22 12.82
CA VAL A 36 -12.99 -4.04 12.15
C VAL A 36 -13.96 -4.51 11.07
N ALA A 37 -15.24 -4.19 11.25
CA ALA A 37 -16.26 -4.45 10.25
C ALA A 37 -15.99 -3.64 8.98
N HIS A 38 -15.97 -4.30 7.82
CA HIS A 38 -15.59 -3.66 6.56
C HIS A 38 -16.65 -2.65 6.06
N ASP A 39 -17.93 -2.93 6.29
CA ASP A 39 -19.06 -2.11 5.90
C ASP A 39 -19.28 -0.89 6.82
N ASP A 40 -18.69 -0.89 8.01
CA ASP A 40 -18.73 0.25 8.93
C ASP A 40 -17.55 1.22 8.73
N ILE A 41 -17.84 2.34 8.06
CA ILE A 41 -16.87 3.44 7.87
C ILE A 41 -16.44 4.06 9.20
N GLY A 42 -17.30 4.07 10.22
CA GLY A 42 -16.97 4.62 11.54
C GLY A 42 -15.87 3.82 12.22
N SER A 43 -16.06 2.50 12.33
CA SER A 43 -15.04 1.58 12.85
C SER A 43 -13.75 1.62 12.03
N LEU A 44 -13.84 1.66 10.70
CA LEU A 44 -12.66 1.77 9.84
C LEU A 44 -11.87 3.05 10.10
N ALA A 45 -12.54 4.20 10.15
CA ALA A 45 -11.90 5.47 10.49
C ALA A 45 -11.29 5.43 11.89
N GLY A 46 -11.98 4.81 12.86
CA GLY A 46 -11.45 4.60 14.21
C GLY A 46 -10.15 3.79 14.21
N ALA A 47 -10.07 2.71 13.45
CA ALA A 47 -8.87 1.90 13.31
C ALA A 47 -7.71 2.69 12.70
N TYR A 48 -7.95 3.42 11.60
CA TYR A 48 -6.93 4.28 10.99
C TYR A 48 -6.44 5.36 11.95
N ARG A 49 -7.35 6.01 12.67
CA ARG A 49 -7.00 7.02 13.70
C ARG A 49 -6.06 6.43 14.73
N THR A 50 -6.43 5.29 15.32
CA THR A 50 -5.62 4.62 16.34
C THR A 50 -4.22 4.29 15.83
N LEU A 51 -4.11 3.76 14.61
CA LEU A 51 -2.82 3.42 14.00
C LEU A 51 -1.98 4.67 13.70
N PHE A 52 -2.59 5.73 13.16
CA PHE A 52 -1.87 6.95 12.78
C PHE A 52 -1.37 7.72 14.00
N LEU A 53 -2.18 7.80 15.06
CA LEU A 53 -1.78 8.38 16.34
C LEU A 53 -0.66 7.56 17.00
N ALA A 54 -0.77 6.23 16.99
CA ALA A 54 0.25 5.35 17.56
C ALA A 54 1.61 5.45 16.83
N ALA A 55 1.60 5.73 15.52
CA ALA A 55 2.82 5.97 14.74
C ALA A 55 3.42 7.38 14.95
N GLY A 56 2.63 8.32 15.49
CA GLY A 56 2.97 9.74 15.55
C GLY A 56 3.09 10.34 14.14
N GLY A 57 2.19 9.94 13.24
CA GLY A 57 2.25 10.28 11.82
C GLY A 57 3.28 9.45 11.02
N GLY A 58 3.69 9.98 9.88
CA GLY A 58 4.49 9.26 8.88
C GLY A 58 3.77 8.03 8.36
N ALA A 59 2.45 8.15 8.16
CA ALA A 59 1.56 7.04 7.88
C ALA A 59 0.87 7.18 6.53
N LEU A 60 0.87 6.08 5.75
CA LEU A 60 0.22 5.98 4.46
C LEU A 60 -0.98 5.04 4.56
N GLY A 61 -2.18 5.57 4.34
CA GLY A 61 -3.43 4.82 4.29
C GLY A 61 -3.87 4.53 2.86
N LEU A 62 -3.93 3.25 2.48
CA LEU A 62 -4.28 2.82 1.12
C LEU A 62 -5.70 2.26 1.04
N PHE A 63 -6.46 2.77 0.08
CA PHE A 63 -7.84 2.40 -0.18
C PHE A 63 -8.03 1.81 -1.58
N THR A 64 -8.99 0.91 -1.68
CA THR A 64 -9.40 0.34 -2.97
C THR A 64 -10.43 1.21 -3.70
N ALA A 65 -11.18 2.03 -2.94
CA ALA A 65 -12.27 2.87 -3.44
C ALA A 65 -12.15 4.32 -2.95
N ILE A 66 -12.25 5.27 -3.90
CA ILE A 66 -12.14 6.71 -3.63
C ILE A 66 -13.25 7.20 -2.68
N SER A 67 -14.48 6.67 -2.82
CA SER A 67 -15.59 7.03 -1.94
C SER A 67 -15.30 6.71 -0.47
N ARG A 68 -14.66 5.57 -0.20
CA ARG A 68 -14.29 5.13 1.14
C ARG A 68 -13.15 5.93 1.72
N LEU A 69 -12.14 6.25 0.90
CA LEU A 69 -11.08 7.18 1.25
C LEU A 69 -11.66 8.52 1.71
N ARG A 70 -12.55 9.13 0.92
CA ARG A 70 -13.20 10.41 1.26
C ARG A 70 -14.00 10.33 2.55
N ALA A 71 -14.75 9.25 2.76
CA ALA A 71 -15.59 9.06 3.94
C ALA A 71 -14.77 8.85 5.23
N VAL A 72 -13.60 8.20 5.13
CA VAL A 72 -12.64 8.06 6.23
C VAL A 72 -11.91 9.38 6.48
N HIS A 73 -11.46 10.07 5.42
CA HIS A 73 -10.81 11.39 5.53
C HIS A 73 -11.65 12.37 6.37
N GLN A 74 -12.94 12.53 6.03
CA GLN A 74 -13.86 13.41 6.76
C GLN A 74 -13.94 13.13 8.27
N ARG A 75 -13.72 11.88 8.69
CA ARG A 75 -13.73 11.47 10.10
C ARG A 75 -12.36 11.58 10.78
N LEU A 76 -11.30 11.69 10.00
CA LEU A 76 -9.91 11.75 10.49
C LEU A 76 -9.36 13.16 10.53
N SER A 77 -9.86 14.10 9.72
CA SER A 77 -9.30 15.46 9.64
C SER A 77 -9.22 16.12 11.01
N GLN A 78 -10.35 16.26 11.72
CA GLN A 78 -10.36 16.93 13.03
C GLN A 78 -9.52 16.20 14.08
N PRO A 79 -9.67 14.87 14.31
CA PRO A 79 -8.91 14.21 15.37
C PRO A 79 -7.40 14.17 15.15
N LEU A 80 -6.94 14.19 13.89
CA LEU A 80 -5.51 14.25 13.58
C LEU A 80 -4.98 15.69 13.67
N GLU A 81 -5.76 16.68 13.27
CA GLU A 81 -5.43 18.09 13.47
C GLU A 81 -5.30 18.43 14.96
N ASP A 82 -6.23 17.96 15.80
CA ASP A 82 -6.16 18.10 17.26
C ASP A 82 -4.89 17.47 17.87
N ALA A 83 -4.35 16.45 17.20
CA ALA A 83 -3.11 15.77 17.57
C ALA A 83 -1.85 16.38 16.92
N GLY A 84 -1.99 17.44 16.13
CA GLY A 84 -0.89 18.09 15.42
C GLY A 84 -0.30 17.25 14.27
N LEU A 85 -1.09 16.34 13.69
CA LEU A 85 -0.70 15.49 12.57
C LEU A 85 -1.42 15.94 11.29
N PRO A 86 -0.73 16.60 10.35
CA PRO A 86 -1.31 16.98 9.07
C PRO A 86 -1.87 15.77 8.32
N LEU A 87 -3.08 15.88 7.78
CA LEU A 87 -3.71 14.83 6.98
C LEU A 87 -3.88 15.31 5.54
N TYR A 88 -3.27 14.58 4.62
CA TYR A 88 -3.40 14.77 3.19
C TYR A 88 -4.20 13.62 2.57
N ALA A 89 -4.94 13.90 1.51
CA ALA A 89 -5.76 12.91 0.84
C ALA A 89 -5.87 13.14 -0.67
N GLN A 90 -5.55 12.09 -1.41
CA GLN A 90 -5.83 12.00 -2.84
C GLN A 90 -7.34 12.20 -3.11
N HIS A 91 -7.66 13.03 -4.10
CA HIS A 91 -9.04 13.34 -4.51
C HIS A 91 -9.90 14.08 -3.47
N VAL A 92 -9.26 14.61 -2.42
CA VAL A 92 -9.88 15.57 -1.49
C VAL A 92 -9.15 16.90 -1.61
N ASP A 93 -7.82 16.85 -1.48
CA ASP A 93 -6.99 18.01 -1.70
C ASP A 93 -6.95 18.28 -3.20
N GLY A 94 -7.14 19.54 -3.62
CA GLY A 94 -7.08 19.95 -5.02
C GLY A 94 -5.70 19.82 -5.67
N MET A 95 -4.75 19.18 -4.98
CA MET A 95 -3.38 18.95 -5.39
C MET A 95 -3.27 17.71 -6.27
N ASP A 96 -2.31 17.71 -7.20
CA ASP A 96 -1.96 16.51 -7.92
C ASP A 96 -1.22 15.49 -7.04
N ASN A 97 -1.15 14.24 -7.51
CA ASN A 97 -0.52 13.17 -6.75
C ASN A 97 0.97 13.43 -6.49
N ALA A 98 1.69 14.06 -7.41
CA ALA A 98 3.13 14.27 -7.25
C ALA A 98 3.40 15.25 -6.09
N THR A 99 2.65 16.35 -6.08
CA THR A 99 2.68 17.38 -5.04
C THR A 99 2.34 16.80 -3.66
N LEU A 100 1.28 15.99 -3.57
CA LEU A 100 0.91 15.31 -2.33
C LEU A 100 2.03 14.44 -1.77
N VAL A 101 2.71 13.70 -2.66
CA VAL A 101 3.82 12.83 -2.28
C VAL A 101 5.05 13.62 -1.86
N ASP A 102 5.34 14.73 -2.53
CA ASP A 102 6.47 15.59 -2.18
C ASP A 102 6.25 16.29 -0.82
N ILE A 103 5.03 16.76 -0.54
CA ILE A 103 4.67 17.31 0.77
C ILE A 103 4.83 16.21 1.84
N PHE A 104 4.22 15.05 1.63
CA PHE A 104 4.32 13.93 2.57
C PHE A 104 5.78 13.48 2.79
N ARG A 105 6.63 13.53 1.76
CA ARG A 105 8.07 13.22 1.88
C ARG A 105 8.79 14.24 2.77
N SER A 106 8.46 15.53 2.64
CA SER A 106 9.10 16.60 3.40
C SER A 106 8.59 16.72 4.85
N GLU A 107 7.36 16.28 5.12
CA GLU A 107 6.74 16.35 6.44
C GLU A 107 6.78 15.02 7.20
N SER A 108 7.64 14.95 8.22
CA SER A 108 7.97 13.70 8.92
C SER A 108 6.82 13.05 9.69
N ASN A 109 5.84 13.86 10.11
CA ASN A 109 4.72 13.46 10.97
C ASN A 109 3.37 13.62 10.27
N SER A 110 3.37 13.89 8.96
CA SER A 110 2.14 13.95 8.19
C SER A 110 1.56 12.54 7.96
N CYS A 111 0.27 12.48 7.69
CA CYS A 111 -0.44 11.29 7.27
C CYS A 111 -0.99 11.52 5.87
N LEU A 112 -0.97 10.49 5.03
CA LEU A 112 -1.44 10.58 3.65
C LEU A 112 -2.41 9.44 3.36
N LEU A 113 -3.58 9.76 2.83
CA LEU A 113 -4.54 8.79 2.31
C LEU A 113 -4.49 8.77 0.78
N GLY A 114 -4.43 7.58 0.20
CA GLY A 114 -4.43 7.44 -1.25
C GLY A 114 -5.01 6.12 -1.71
N THR A 115 -5.09 5.98 -3.03
CA THR A 115 -5.46 4.71 -3.65
C THR A 115 -4.27 3.75 -3.73
N ASP A 116 -4.52 2.46 -3.93
CA ASP A 116 -3.47 1.43 -4.13
C ASP A 116 -2.40 1.83 -5.17
N ALA A 117 -2.75 2.66 -6.15
CA ALA A 117 -1.82 3.14 -7.18
C ALA A 117 -0.72 4.05 -6.59
N MET A 118 -1.01 4.76 -5.51
CA MET A 118 -0.06 5.68 -4.89
C MET A 118 1.12 4.94 -4.24
N ARG A 119 0.92 3.69 -3.81
CA ARG A 119 2.02 2.82 -3.32
C ARG A 119 3.20 2.79 -4.28
N ASP A 120 2.93 2.70 -5.58
CA ASP A 120 3.98 2.47 -6.58
C ASP A 120 4.77 3.75 -6.90
N GLY A 121 4.22 4.94 -6.62
CA GLY A 121 4.83 6.24 -6.91
C GLY A 121 5.57 6.91 -5.74
N VAL A 122 5.43 6.40 -4.51
CA VAL A 122 5.92 7.04 -3.29
C VAL A 122 7.24 6.44 -2.84
N ASP A 123 8.38 7.06 -3.19
CA ASP A 123 9.67 6.72 -2.59
C ASP A 123 9.98 7.71 -1.46
N VAL A 124 9.69 7.34 -0.22
CA VAL A 124 9.78 8.26 0.93
C VAL A 124 10.84 7.76 1.89
N PRO A 125 12.04 8.35 1.88
CA PRO A 125 13.11 7.92 2.76
C PRO A 125 12.87 8.38 4.21
N GLY A 126 13.28 7.54 5.15
CA GLY A 126 13.42 7.91 6.56
C GLY A 126 12.10 8.01 7.31
N ARG A 127 11.99 8.99 8.21
CA ARG A 127 10.91 9.04 9.21
C ARG A 127 9.54 9.40 8.65
N SER A 128 9.50 9.95 7.43
CA SER A 128 8.28 10.43 6.78
C SER A 128 7.35 9.28 6.36
N LEU A 129 7.86 8.06 6.16
CA LEU A 129 7.03 6.87 5.98
C LEU A 129 7.51 5.75 6.88
N ARG A 130 6.75 5.44 7.93
CA ARG A 130 7.04 4.40 8.91
C ARG A 130 5.88 3.44 9.16
N LEU A 131 4.69 3.78 8.66
CA LEU A 131 3.49 2.96 8.74
C LEU A 131 2.79 2.95 7.38
N VAL A 132 2.45 1.76 6.88
CA VAL A 132 1.54 1.59 5.74
C VAL A 132 0.35 0.76 6.19
N VAL A 133 -0.85 1.29 5.99
CA VAL A 133 -2.12 0.64 6.33
C VAL A 133 -2.86 0.31 5.06
N PHE A 134 -3.15 -0.98 4.86
CA PHE A 134 -3.97 -1.46 3.76
C PHE A 134 -5.38 -1.72 4.27
N GLU A 135 -6.38 -1.08 3.64
CA GLU A 135 -7.77 -1.36 3.92
C GLU A 135 -8.11 -2.84 3.63
N ARG A 136 -7.52 -3.36 2.56
CA ARG A 136 -7.70 -4.73 2.07
C ARG A 136 -6.41 -5.24 1.48
N VAL A 137 -6.28 -6.57 1.43
CA VAL A 137 -5.22 -7.21 0.66
C VAL A 137 -5.27 -6.68 -0.79
N PRO A 138 -4.13 -6.22 -1.35
CA PRO A 138 -4.09 -5.58 -2.67
C PRO A 138 -4.17 -6.62 -3.80
N TRP A 139 -5.26 -7.39 -3.83
CA TRP A 139 -5.56 -8.36 -4.87
C TRP A 139 -5.63 -7.68 -6.25
N PRO A 140 -5.22 -8.37 -7.33
CA PRO A 140 -5.38 -7.84 -8.67
C PRO A 140 -6.86 -7.58 -8.99
N ARG A 141 -7.13 -6.50 -9.73
CA ARG A 141 -8.49 -6.25 -10.22
C ARG A 141 -8.82 -7.27 -11.30
N PRO A 142 -10.05 -7.82 -11.34
CA PRO A 142 -10.43 -8.86 -12.29
C PRO A 142 -10.80 -8.28 -13.67
N ASP A 143 -9.91 -7.47 -14.25
CA ASP A 143 -10.05 -6.96 -15.61
C ASP A 143 -9.81 -8.06 -16.67
N ILE A 144 -10.09 -7.75 -17.94
CA ILE A 144 -9.96 -8.71 -19.04
C ILE A 144 -8.53 -9.25 -19.13
N LEU A 145 -7.53 -8.37 -19.06
CA LEU A 145 -6.12 -8.76 -19.16
C LEU A 145 -5.69 -9.67 -18.00
N HIS A 146 -6.12 -9.35 -16.79
CA HIS A 146 -5.88 -10.15 -15.60
C HIS A 146 -6.53 -11.52 -15.73
N ARG A 147 -7.80 -11.58 -16.17
CA ARG A 147 -8.53 -12.83 -16.38
C ARG A 147 -7.81 -13.73 -17.37
N GLU A 148 -7.41 -13.19 -18.52
CA GLU A 148 -6.68 -13.96 -19.53
C GLU A 148 -5.34 -14.48 -19.00
N ARG A 149 -4.57 -13.63 -18.30
CA ARG A 149 -3.30 -14.06 -17.68
C ARG A 149 -3.51 -15.10 -16.60
N ARG A 150 -4.56 -14.96 -15.78
CA ARG A 150 -4.91 -15.93 -14.73
C ARG A 150 -5.28 -17.28 -15.33
N THR A 151 -6.01 -17.31 -16.44
CA THR A 151 -6.33 -18.54 -17.17
C THR A 151 -5.07 -19.21 -17.72
N HIS A 152 -4.20 -18.47 -18.40
CA HIS A 152 -3.07 -19.06 -19.14
C HIS A 152 -1.78 -19.23 -18.33
N LEU A 153 -1.56 -18.43 -17.27
CA LEU A 153 -0.30 -18.38 -16.52
C LEU A 153 -0.42 -18.90 -15.08
N SER A 154 -1.60 -19.34 -14.65
CA SER A 154 -1.78 -19.92 -13.32
C SER A 154 -1.20 -21.32 -13.20
N GLY A 155 -1.06 -22.06 -14.30
CA GLY A 155 -0.68 -23.47 -14.27
C GLY A 155 -1.75 -24.35 -13.61
N GLY A 156 -3.03 -23.99 -13.72
CA GLY A 156 -4.15 -24.70 -13.10
C GLY A 156 -4.47 -24.28 -11.66
N ALA A 157 -3.66 -23.41 -11.05
CA ALA A 157 -3.84 -22.90 -9.69
C ALA A 157 -4.08 -21.38 -9.68
N PRO A 158 -5.29 -20.92 -10.04
CA PRO A 158 -5.50 -19.51 -10.30
C PRO A 158 -5.59 -18.66 -9.02
N GLY A 159 -5.90 -19.24 -7.86
CA GLY A 159 -5.75 -18.57 -6.56
C GLY A 159 -4.29 -18.24 -6.24
N GLU A 160 -3.37 -19.20 -6.45
CA GLU A 160 -1.92 -18.96 -6.25
C GLU A 160 -1.36 -17.89 -7.18
N TYR A 161 -1.93 -17.74 -8.38
CA TYR A 161 -1.58 -16.65 -9.29
C TYR A 161 -1.87 -15.29 -8.66
N ASP A 162 -3.05 -15.13 -8.08
CA ASP A 162 -3.47 -13.90 -7.42
C ASP A 162 -2.60 -13.67 -6.17
N ASP A 163 -2.41 -14.71 -5.33
CA ASP A 163 -1.54 -14.73 -4.14
C ASP A 163 -0.13 -14.21 -4.42
N ARG A 164 0.47 -14.64 -5.52
CA ARG A 164 1.79 -14.18 -5.93
C ARG A 164 1.81 -12.70 -6.29
N ILE A 165 0.74 -12.18 -6.93
CA ILE A 165 0.64 -10.76 -7.27
C ILE A 165 0.50 -9.92 -6.01
N ALA A 166 -0.39 -10.30 -5.08
CA ALA A 166 -0.55 -9.55 -3.83
C ALA A 166 0.73 -9.60 -2.98
N ARG A 167 1.39 -10.76 -2.89
CA ARG A 167 2.69 -10.88 -2.20
C ARG A 167 3.74 -9.94 -2.79
N LEU A 168 3.81 -9.84 -4.12
CA LEU A 168 4.74 -8.92 -4.79
C LEU A 168 4.41 -7.46 -4.45
N ARG A 169 3.14 -7.09 -4.52
CA ARG A 169 2.65 -5.73 -4.19
C ARG A 169 2.93 -5.35 -2.74
N LEU A 170 2.69 -6.26 -1.81
CA LEU A 170 3.01 -6.08 -0.40
C LEU A 170 4.53 -5.91 -0.23
N ARG A 171 5.35 -6.80 -0.81
CA ARG A 171 6.80 -6.69 -0.75
C ARG A 171 7.32 -5.36 -1.29
N GLN A 172 6.73 -4.83 -2.35
CA GLN A 172 7.07 -3.51 -2.91
C GLN A 172 6.67 -2.36 -1.98
N ALA A 173 5.56 -2.47 -1.26
CA ALA A 173 5.18 -1.49 -0.25
C ALA A 173 6.14 -1.49 0.94
N PHE A 174 6.45 -2.68 1.47
CA PHE A 174 7.32 -2.84 2.64
C PHE A 174 8.79 -2.54 2.33
N GLY A 175 9.26 -2.74 1.09
CA GLY A 175 10.61 -2.37 0.69
C GLY A 175 10.88 -0.85 0.69
N ARG A 176 9.86 -0.03 0.94
CA ARG A 176 9.93 1.44 1.00
C ARG A 176 9.80 1.97 2.45
N LEU A 177 9.63 1.07 3.42
CA LEU A 177 9.72 1.35 4.86
C LEU A 177 11.16 1.10 5.32
#